data_AF-A0A0H1BGC2-F1
#
_entry.id   AF-A0A0H1BGC2-F1
#
_cell.length_a   1.000
_cell.length_b   1.000
_cell.length_c   1.000
_cell.angle_alpha   90.00
_cell.angle_beta   90.00
_cell.angle_gamma   90.00
#
_symmetry.space_group_name_H-M   'P 1'
#
loop_
_entity.id
_entity.type
_entity.pdbx_description
1 polymer ?
#
loop_
_entity_poly.entity_id
_entity_poly.type
_entity_poly.pdbx_seq_one_letter_code
_entity_poly.pdbx_strand_id
1 'polypeptide(L)'
;MAKQPLTLPSGLLIFKNLVLNGFWVSKWSDRNPALKTETVNDILRLTRAGKFKDIPVQEVKWGWETEAAELAAEVQGTLSGRRSGKSVFVYEGD
;
A
#
# COMPACT_ATOMS: atom_id res chain seq x y z
N MET A 1 9.77 -3.00 -7.54
CA MET A 1 11.12 -2.42 -7.32
C MET A 1 11.60 -1.82 -8.64
N ALA A 2 12.17 -0.62 -8.62
CA ALA A 2 12.52 0.12 -9.84
C ALA A 2 13.43 -0.74 -10.72
N LYS A 3 12.96 -1.05 -11.93
CA LYS A 3 13.69 -1.89 -12.90
C LYS A 3 14.84 -1.10 -13.57
N GLN A 4 14.94 0.20 -13.36
CA GLN A 4 15.98 1.08 -13.90
C GLN A 4 16.57 2.00 -12.80
N PRO A 5 17.87 2.33 -12.86
CA PRO A 5 18.48 3.32 -11.99
C PRO A 5 17.82 4.69 -12.12
N LEU A 6 17.66 5.39 -11.00
CA LEU A 6 17.16 6.77 -10.99
C LEU A 6 18.29 7.74 -11.38
N THR A 7 18.16 8.41 -12.52
CA THR A 7 19.09 9.46 -12.95
C THR A 7 18.62 10.82 -12.45
N LEU A 8 19.49 11.53 -11.74
CA LEU A 8 19.18 12.83 -11.12
C LEU A 8 20.04 13.95 -11.70
N PRO A 9 19.45 14.96 -12.36
CA PRO A 9 20.21 16.11 -12.85
C PRO A 9 20.76 16.96 -11.69
N SER A 10 22.09 17.14 -11.62
CA SER A 10 22.76 17.91 -10.57
C SER A 10 22.25 19.35 -10.47
N GLY A 11 21.87 19.96 -11.60
CA GLY A 11 21.33 21.32 -11.63
C GLY A 11 20.06 21.48 -10.79
N LEU A 12 19.20 20.45 -10.71
CA LEU A 12 18.00 20.50 -9.87
C LEU A 12 18.34 20.38 -8.38
N LEU A 13 19.37 19.60 -8.04
CA LEU A 13 19.82 19.47 -6.65
C LEU A 13 20.45 20.79 -6.17
N ILE A 14 21.30 21.40 -6.99
CA ILE A 14 22.07 22.60 -6.62
C ILE A 14 21.19 23.86 -6.67
N PHE A 15 20.50 24.10 -7.79
CA PHE A 15 19.84 25.39 -8.03
C PHE A 15 18.36 25.40 -7.64
N LYS A 16 17.76 24.24 -7.38
CA LYS A 16 16.36 24.11 -6.91
C LYS A 16 16.24 23.49 -5.53
N ASN A 17 17.36 23.11 -4.90
CA ASN A 17 17.41 22.54 -3.55
C ASN A 17 16.45 21.36 -3.38
N LEU A 18 16.37 20.47 -4.38
CA LEU A 18 15.56 19.26 -4.28
C LEU A 18 16.20 18.25 -3.32
N VAL A 19 15.42 17.73 -2.38
CA VAL A 19 15.82 16.69 -1.44
C VAL A 19 15.13 15.37 -1.81
N LEU A 20 15.90 14.28 -1.86
CA LEU A 20 15.39 12.95 -2.13
C LEU A 20 15.64 12.05 -0.93
N ASN A 21 14.58 11.43 -0.43
CA ASN A 21 14.62 10.51 0.71
C ASN A 21 13.98 9.18 0.33
N GLY A 22 14.65 8.09 0.68
CA GLY A 22 14.02 6.77 0.68
C GLY A 22 13.19 6.60 1.95
N PHE A 23 11.99 6.02 1.83
CA PHE A 23 11.18 5.65 2.99
C PHE A 23 10.80 4.18 2.92
N TRP A 24 11.15 3.44 3.96
CA TRP A 24 10.81 2.03 4.09
C TRP A 24 9.90 1.83 5.29
N VAL A 25 8.59 1.82 5.03
CA VAL A 25 7.55 1.80 6.06
C VAL A 25 7.70 0.64 7.05
N SER A 26 8.04 -0.58 6.59
CA SER A 26 8.21 -1.74 7.47
C SER A 26 9.41 -1.56 8.41
N LYS A 27 10.59 -1.20 7.89
CA LYS A 27 11.78 -0.98 8.75
C LYS A 27 11.63 0.20 9.68
N TRP A 28 10.96 1.26 9.24
CA TRP A 28 10.64 2.39 10.10
C TRP A 28 9.67 1.96 11.22
N SER A 29 8.64 1.20 10.88
CA SER A 29 7.65 0.68 11.85
C SER A 29 8.28 -0.20 12.92
N ASP A 30 9.18 -1.11 12.51
CA ASP A 30 9.88 -2.01 13.44
C ASP A 30 10.74 -1.26 14.45
N ARG A 31 11.36 -0.14 14.02
CA ARG A 31 12.21 0.71 14.85
C ARG A 31 11.44 1.71 15.70
N ASN A 32 10.19 2.00 15.34
CA ASN A 32 9.38 3.06 15.96
C ASN A 32 7.97 2.56 16.31
N PRO A 33 7.82 1.57 17.21
CA PRO A 33 6.52 0.94 17.49
C PRO A 33 5.49 1.93 18.07
N ALA A 34 5.91 2.86 18.94
CA ALA A 34 5.01 3.86 19.51
C ALA A 34 4.50 4.84 18.43
N LEU A 35 5.39 5.38 17.61
CA LEU A 35 5.02 6.29 16.52
C LEU A 35 4.15 5.59 15.47
N LYS A 36 4.38 4.30 15.21
CA LYS A 36 3.52 3.50 14.33
C LYS A 36 2.08 3.47 14.87
N THR A 37 1.91 3.17 16.15
CA THR A 37 0.58 3.14 16.79
C THR A 37 -0.09 4.51 16.74
N GLU A 38 0.64 5.58 17.06
CA GLU A 38 0.13 6.95 16.97
C GLU A 38 -0.31 7.30 15.55
N THR A 39 0.53 7.00 14.55
CA THR A 39 0.25 7.24 13.13
C THR A 39 -1.03 6.52 12.69
N VAL A 40 -1.21 5.26 13.10
CA VAL A 40 -2.44 4.49 12.79
C VAL A 40 -3.66 5.12 13.45
N ASN A 41 -3.56 5.51 14.72
CA ASN A 41 -4.65 6.15 15.45
C ASN A 41 -5.07 7.47 14.80
N ASP A 42 -4.11 8.24 14.29
CA ASP A 42 -4.39 9.48 13.58
C ASP A 42 -5.11 9.26 12.26
N ILE A 43 -4.71 8.26 11.47
CA ILE A 43 -5.44 7.89 10.25
C ILE A 43 -6.88 7.50 10.61
N LEU A 44 -7.09 6.65 11.62
CA LEU A 44 -8.42 6.25 12.06
C LEU A 44 -9.28 7.44 12.52
N ARG A 45 -8.67 8.42 13.20
CA ARG A 45 -9.34 9.67 13.60
C ARG A 45 -9.76 10.50 12.38
N LEU A 46 -8.91 10.63 11.38
CA LEU A 46 -9.23 11.33 10.14
C LEU A 46 -10.34 10.62 9.34
N THR A 47 -10.31 9.28 9.29
CA THR A 47 -11.36 8.48 8.64
C THR A 47 -12.70 8.67 9.33
N ARG A 48 -12.76 8.59 10.67
CA ARG A 48 -14.00 8.85 11.43
C ARG A 48 -14.52 10.27 11.26
N ALA A 49 -13.62 11.24 11.10
CA ALA A 49 -13.98 12.63 10.84
C ALA A 49 -14.40 12.90 9.38
N GLY A 50 -14.41 11.88 8.50
CA GLY A 50 -14.70 12.03 7.07
C GLY A 50 -13.64 12.80 6.29
N LYS A 51 -12.48 13.09 6.89
CA LYS A 51 -11.36 13.83 6.27
C LYS A 51 -10.41 12.93 5.49
N PHE A 52 -10.52 11.62 5.69
CA PHE A 52 -9.77 10.62 4.97
C PHE A 52 -10.75 9.59 4.42
N LYS A 53 -10.95 9.61 3.10
CA LYS A 53 -11.80 8.63 2.40
C LYS A 53 -10.91 7.52 1.87
N ASP A 54 -11.32 6.28 2.11
CA ASP A 54 -10.59 5.12 1.61
C ASP A 54 -10.67 5.02 0.07
N ILE A 55 -9.73 4.28 -0.50
CA ILE A 55 -9.70 3.95 -1.93
C ILE A 55 -10.77 2.90 -2.27
N PRO A 56 -11.19 2.77 -3.54
CA PRO A 56 -12.04 1.65 -3.94
C PRO A 56 -11.40 0.31 -3.56
N VAL A 57 -12.20 -0.58 -2.99
CA VAL A 57 -11.81 -1.94 -2.60
C VAL A 57 -12.54 -2.93 -3.50
N GLN A 58 -11.81 -3.93 -3.97
CA GLN A 58 -12.36 -5.11 -4.63
C GLN A 58 -12.35 -6.25 -3.62
N GLU A 59 -13.52 -6.65 -3.14
CA GLU A 59 -13.62 -7.80 -2.26
C GLU A 59 -13.49 -9.09 -3.05
N VAL A 60 -12.61 -9.97 -2.59
CA VAL A 60 -12.36 -11.28 -3.19
C VAL A 60 -12.80 -12.29 -2.15
N LYS A 61 -14.05 -12.71 -2.27
CA LYS A 61 -14.69 -13.65 -1.35
C LYS A 61 -14.09 -15.04 -1.53
N TRP A 62 -13.80 -15.73 -0.43
CA TRP A 62 -13.26 -17.09 -0.45
C TRP A 62 -13.73 -17.91 0.75
N GLY A 63 -13.88 -19.21 0.58
CA GLY A 63 -14.20 -20.17 1.63
C GLY A 63 -13.28 -21.39 1.56
N TRP A 64 -13.54 -22.41 2.39
CA TRP A 64 -12.73 -23.64 2.39
C TRP A 64 -12.75 -24.40 1.07
N GLU A 65 -13.85 -24.28 0.32
CA GLU A 65 -14.04 -24.91 -1.00
C GLU A 65 -13.40 -24.10 -2.14
N THR A 66 -12.91 -22.89 -1.87
CA THR A 66 -12.30 -22.05 -2.91
C THR A 66 -10.93 -22.60 -3.28
N GLU A 67 -10.75 -22.90 -4.56
CA GLU A 67 -9.51 -23.43 -5.10
C GLU A 67 -8.35 -22.44 -4.96
N ALA A 68 -7.19 -22.92 -4.52
CA ALA A 68 -6.00 -22.08 -4.34
C ALA A 68 -5.54 -21.39 -5.64
N ALA A 69 -5.82 -22.01 -6.79
CA ALA A 69 -5.52 -21.46 -8.10
C ALA A 69 -6.30 -20.17 -8.39
N GLU A 70 -7.54 -20.06 -7.92
CA GLU A 70 -8.38 -18.87 -8.10
C GLU A 70 -7.82 -17.69 -7.30
N LEU A 71 -7.42 -17.94 -6.05
CA LEU A 71 -6.78 -16.94 -5.19
C LEU A 71 -5.43 -16.48 -5.77
N ALA A 72 -4.64 -17.42 -6.30
CA ALA A 72 -3.36 -17.12 -6.93
C ALA A 72 -3.52 -16.29 -8.21
N ALA A 73 -4.56 -16.55 -9.00
CA ALA A 73 -4.87 -15.79 -10.21
C ALA A 73 -5.17 -14.31 -9.89
N GLU A 74 -5.94 -14.05 -8.83
CA GLU A 74 -6.21 -12.69 -8.37
C GLU A 74 -4.92 -11.99 -7.92
N VAL A 75 -4.05 -12.68 -7.17
CA VAL A 75 -2.72 -12.15 -6.79
C VAL A 75 -1.85 -11.87 -8.01
N GLN A 76 -1.86 -12.71 -9.05
CA GLN A 76 -1.11 -12.45 -10.28
C GLN A 76 -1.66 -11.25 -11.06
N GLY A 77 -2.99 -11.10 -11.10
CA GLY A 77 -3.66 -9.93 -11.67
C GLY A 77 -3.14 -8.62 -11.09
N THR A 78 -2.67 -8.62 -9.84
CA THR A 78 -2.09 -7.46 -9.17
C THR A 78 -0.87 -6.87 -9.88
N LEU A 79 -0.12 -7.70 -10.62
CA LEU A 79 1.12 -7.30 -11.30
C LEU A 79 0.89 -6.64 -12.66
N SER A 80 -0.32 -6.72 -13.21
CA SER A 80 -0.68 -6.23 -14.55
C SER A 80 -0.90 -4.70 -14.65
N GLY A 81 -0.85 -3.99 -13.53
CA GLY A 81 -0.66 -2.53 -13.50
C GLY A 81 -1.91 -1.65 -13.59
N ARG A 82 -3.10 -2.18 -13.90
CA ARG A 82 -4.37 -1.42 -13.88
C ARG A 82 -5.44 -2.19 -13.12
N ARG A 83 -5.97 -1.58 -12.06
CA ARG A 83 -7.04 -2.17 -11.22
C ARG A 83 -8.12 -1.15 -10.93
N SER A 84 -9.33 -1.63 -10.67
CA SER A 84 -10.46 -0.84 -10.18
C SER A 84 -10.28 -0.41 -8.72
N GLY A 85 -9.45 -1.12 -7.95
CA GLY A 85 -9.22 -0.86 -6.53
C GLY A 85 -8.19 -1.79 -5.91
N LYS A 86 -8.08 -1.73 -4.58
CA LYS A 86 -7.27 -2.68 -3.80
C LYS A 86 -8.05 -3.97 -3.58
N SER A 87 -7.50 -5.09 -4.03
CA SER A 87 -8.07 -6.42 -3.74
C SER A 87 -7.91 -6.75 -2.25
N VAL A 88 -9.00 -7.14 -1.60
CA VAL A 88 -9.04 -7.58 -0.20
C VAL A 88 -9.72 -8.93 -0.17
N PHE A 89 -9.00 -9.96 0.26
CA PHE A 89 -9.58 -11.28 0.46
C PHE A 89 -10.48 -11.26 1.69
N VAL A 90 -11.75 -11.63 1.50
CA VAL A 90 -12.77 -11.69 2.54
C VAL A 90 -13.19 -13.15 2.70
N TYR A 91 -12.97 -13.70 3.89
CA TYR A 91 -13.37 -15.08 4.16
C TYR A 91 -14.89 -15.15 4.38
N GLU A 92 -15.56 -16.08 3.70
CA GLU A 92 -16.98 -16.41 3.85
C GLU A 92 -17.10 -17.89 4.25
N GLY A 93 -17.15 -18.12 5.56
CA GLY A 93 -17.52 -19.41 6.15
C GLY A 93 -18.32 -19.16 7.41
N ASP A 94 -19.26 -20.06 7.69
CA ASP A 94 -20.06 -20.08 8.93
C ASP A 94 -19.21 -20.43 10.15
#